data_AF-A0A8D8VJH4-F1
#
_entry.id   AF-A0A8D8VJH4-F1
#
_cell.length_a   1.000
_cell.length_b   1.000
_cell.length_c   1.000
_cell.angle_alpha   90.00
_cell.angle_beta   90.00
_cell.angle_gamma   90.00
#
_symmetry.space_group_name_H-M   'P 1'
#
loop_
_entity.id
_entity.type
_entity.pdbx_description
1 polymer ?
#
loop_
_entity_poly.entity_id
_entity_poly.type
_entity_poly.pdbx_seq_one_letter_code
_entity_poly.pdbx_strand_id
1 'polypeptide(L)'
;MDTKGLHALSCSKSAGRFYRHAELNNIIKRALTSIEIPSMLEPSGLSRDDGKRPDGVTIVPWERGQHIVWDSTCVDTFAESYLSTTKETAGTAAEIATRKNIKNINRSKKNILSNAVE
;
A
#
# COMPACT_ATOMS: atom_id res chain seq x y z
N MET A 1 1.22 20.28 -19.30
CA MET A 1 1.56 18.84 -19.27
C MET A 1 2.97 18.68 -19.81
N ASP A 2 3.73 17.73 -19.30
CA ASP A 2 5.01 17.36 -19.91
C ASP A 2 4.78 16.70 -21.29
N THR A 3 5.76 16.77 -22.18
CA THR A 3 5.65 16.26 -23.56
C THR A 3 5.39 14.77 -23.63
N LYS A 4 5.66 14.03 -22.55
CA LYS A 4 5.47 12.57 -22.45
C LYS A 4 4.21 12.17 -21.67
N GLY A 5 3.46 13.13 -21.10
CA GLY A 5 2.26 12.86 -20.30
C GLY A 5 2.52 12.16 -18.95
N LEU A 6 3.77 12.08 -18.50
CA LEU A 6 4.18 11.39 -17.27
C LEU A 6 3.89 12.22 -16.01
N HIS A 7 3.60 13.51 -16.16
CA HIS A 7 3.30 14.39 -15.02
C HIS A 7 2.17 13.83 -14.15
N ALA A 8 1.14 13.22 -14.75
CA ALA A 8 0.03 12.64 -13.99
C ALA A 8 0.46 11.43 -13.14
N LEU A 9 1.55 10.75 -13.50
CA LEU A 9 2.09 9.57 -12.82
C LEU A 9 3.07 9.94 -11.71
N SER A 10 3.87 11.00 -11.91
CA SER A 10 4.95 11.44 -11.02
C SER A 10 4.52 12.50 -9.99
N CYS A 11 3.56 13.35 -10.35
CA CYS A 11 3.22 14.53 -9.55
C CYS A 11 2.46 14.15 -8.27
N SER A 12 3.00 14.53 -7.12
CA SER A 12 2.35 14.35 -5.81
C SER A 12 1.02 15.09 -5.68
N LYS A 13 0.81 16.13 -6.50
CA LYS A 13 -0.44 16.91 -6.58
C LYS A 13 -1.39 16.42 -7.68
N SER A 14 -1.02 15.40 -8.46
CA SER A 14 -1.90 14.82 -9.48
C SER A 14 -3.09 14.13 -8.82
N ALA A 15 -4.31 14.48 -9.23
CA ALA A 15 -5.53 13.79 -8.81
C ALA A 15 -5.54 12.31 -9.23
N GLY A 16 -4.88 11.97 -10.34
CA GLY A 16 -4.84 10.61 -10.89
C GLY A 16 -4.11 9.60 -10.00
N ARG A 17 -3.27 10.04 -9.05
CA ARG A 17 -2.59 9.13 -8.11
C ARG A 17 -3.58 8.40 -7.22
N PHE A 18 -4.62 9.11 -6.76
CA PHE A 18 -5.65 8.55 -5.89
C PHE A 18 -6.48 7.51 -6.62
N TYR A 19 -6.79 7.77 -7.90
CA TYR A 19 -7.55 6.82 -8.72
C TYR A 19 -6.79 5.51 -8.93
N ARG A 20 -5.49 5.56 -9.27
CA ARG A 20 -4.67 4.35 -9.45
C ARG A 20 -4.55 3.53 -8.16
N HIS A 21 -4.29 4.22 -7.04
CA HIS A 21 -4.17 3.59 -5.73
C HIS A 21 -5.49 2.96 -5.27
N ALA A 22 -6.60 3.68 -5.42
CA ALA A 22 -7.93 3.16 -5.14
C ALA A 22 -8.27 1.93 -5.99
N GLU A 23 -7.93 1.96 -7.28
CA GLU A 23 -8.26 0.84 -8.16
C GLU A 23 -7.40 -0.40 -7.89
N LEU A 24 -6.12 -0.23 -7.53
CA LEU A 24 -5.31 -1.35 -7.04
C LEU A 24 -5.93 -1.99 -5.78
N ASN A 25 -6.36 -1.16 -4.84
CA ASN A 25 -7.05 -1.63 -3.64
C ASN A 25 -8.37 -2.35 -3.95
N ASN A 26 -9.14 -1.84 -4.93
CA ASN A 26 -10.36 -2.51 -5.39
C ASN A 26 -10.06 -3.87 -6.03
N ILE A 27 -8.99 -3.98 -6.82
CA ILE A 27 -8.58 -5.27 -7.42
C ILE A 27 -8.23 -6.28 -6.33
N ILE A 28 -7.45 -5.88 -5.32
CA ILE A 28 -7.10 -6.74 -4.18
C ILE A 28 -8.38 -7.19 -3.44
N LYS A 29 -9.28 -6.24 -3.13
CA LYS A 29 -10.56 -6.54 -2.48
C LYS A 29 -11.40 -7.52 -3.28
N ARG A 30 -11.51 -7.32 -4.60
CA ARG A 30 -12.27 -8.20 -5.51
C ARG A 30 -11.66 -9.59 -5.58
N ALA A 31 -10.33 -9.70 -5.62
CA ALA A 31 -9.63 -10.98 -5.59
C ALA A 31 -9.94 -11.74 -4.29
N LEU A 32 -9.86 -11.06 -3.13
CA LEU A 32 -10.23 -11.66 -1.84
C LEU A 32 -11.72 -12.07 -1.80
N THR A 33 -12.60 -11.23 -2.34
CA THR A 33 -14.04 -11.52 -2.42
C THR A 33 -14.31 -12.74 -3.31
N SER A 34 -13.53 -12.94 -4.38
CA SER A 34 -13.69 -14.08 -5.30
C SER A 34 -13.38 -15.43 -4.66
N ILE A 35 -12.64 -15.42 -3.55
CA ILE A 35 -12.34 -16.59 -2.72
C ILE A 35 -13.07 -16.54 -1.38
N GLU A 36 -14.21 -15.82 -1.34
CA GLU A 36 -15.13 -15.72 -0.21
C GLU A 36 -14.52 -15.14 1.07
N ILE A 37 -13.44 -14.36 0.96
CA ILE A 37 -12.87 -13.63 2.09
C ILE A 37 -13.46 -12.23 2.12
N PRO A 38 -14.37 -11.92 3.05
CA PRO A 38 -14.85 -10.56 3.24
C PRO A 38 -13.69 -9.66 3.68
N SER A 39 -13.60 -8.47 3.08
CA SER A 39 -12.54 -7.52 3.36
C SER A 39 -13.03 -6.07 3.32
N MET A 40 -12.35 -5.22 4.10
CA MET A 40 -12.66 -3.81 4.28
C MET A 40 -11.49 -2.97 3.80
N LEU A 41 -11.78 -1.96 2.98
CA LEU A 41 -10.80 -0.95 2.59
C LEU A 41 -10.77 0.16 3.61
N GLU A 42 -9.56 0.60 3.90
CA GLU A 42 -9.23 1.61 4.86
C GLU A 42 -10.00 1.40 6.20
N PRO A 43 -9.56 0.51 7.07
CA PRO A 43 -10.16 0.31 8.39
C PRO A 43 -9.68 1.36 9.41
N SER A 44 -10.59 1.91 10.23
CA SER A 44 -10.24 2.86 11.29
C SER A 44 -9.98 2.14 12.60
N GLY A 45 -9.07 2.67 13.42
CA GLY A 45 -8.83 2.15 14.77
C GLY A 45 -7.98 0.88 14.86
N LEU A 46 -7.38 0.42 13.75
CA LEU A 46 -6.41 -0.70 13.77
C LEU A 46 -5.08 -0.34 14.43
N SER A 47 -4.74 0.95 14.49
CA SER A 47 -3.57 1.44 15.21
C SER A 47 -3.99 2.54 16.17
N ARG A 48 -3.59 2.41 17.44
CA ARG A 48 -4.00 3.30 18.54
C ARG A 48 -3.13 4.57 18.64
N ASP A 49 -1.84 4.48 18.27
CA ASP A 49 -0.87 5.52 18.64
C ASP A 49 -0.31 6.34 17.48
N ASP A 50 -0.32 5.79 16.26
CA ASP A 50 0.31 6.45 15.11
C ASP A 50 -0.68 7.11 14.14
N GLY A 51 -1.99 6.94 14.39
CA GLY A 51 -3.06 7.43 13.52
C GLY A 51 -3.00 6.88 12.09
N LYS A 52 -2.16 5.87 11.83
CA LYS A 52 -2.00 5.30 10.50
C LYS A 52 -3.09 4.28 10.24
N ARG A 53 -3.51 4.29 8.98
CA ARG A 53 -4.62 3.52 8.46
C ARG A 53 -4.05 2.66 7.34
N PRO A 54 -4.06 1.32 7.47
CA PRO A 54 -3.70 0.47 6.34
C PRO A 54 -4.72 0.63 5.23
N ASP A 55 -4.35 0.25 4.01
CA ASP A 55 -5.25 0.35 2.86
C ASP A 55 -6.40 -0.64 2.94
N GLY A 56 -6.20 -1.78 3.59
CA GLY A 56 -7.27 -2.75 3.79
C GLY A 56 -6.93 -3.87 4.77
N VAL A 57 -7.99 -4.57 5.19
CA VAL A 57 -7.92 -5.70 6.12
C VAL A 57 -8.99 -6.74 5.78
N THR A 58 -8.71 -8.01 6.02
CA THR A 58 -9.74 -9.06 5.98
C THR A 58 -10.61 -9.00 7.23
N ILE A 59 -11.93 -9.13 7.06
CA ILE A 59 -12.88 -9.11 8.18
C ILE A 59 -12.83 -10.43 8.95
N VAL A 60 -12.59 -11.54 8.23
CA VAL A 60 -12.35 -12.85 8.83
C VAL A 60 -10.86 -13.15 8.91
N PRO A 61 -10.43 -13.98 9.88
CA PRO A 61 -9.10 -14.55 9.88
C PRO A 61 -8.84 -15.37 8.62
N TRP A 62 -7.66 -15.20 8.05
CA TRP A 62 -7.21 -15.97 6.88
C TRP A 62 -6.47 -17.23 7.29
N GLU A 63 -5.42 -17.10 8.11
CA GLU A 63 -4.59 -18.22 8.54
C GLU A 63 -4.23 -18.08 10.03
N ARG A 64 -4.31 -19.17 10.79
CA ARG A 64 -3.96 -19.23 12.24
C ARG A 64 -4.69 -18.19 13.09
N GLY A 65 -5.93 -17.86 12.74
CA GLY A 65 -6.68 -16.82 13.46
C GLY A 65 -6.19 -15.39 13.19
N GLN A 66 -5.29 -15.19 12.22
CA GLN A 66 -4.77 -13.87 11.86
C GLN A 66 -5.45 -13.30 10.63
N HIS A 67 -5.72 -12.00 10.68
CA HIS A 67 -6.23 -11.22 9.56
C HIS A 67 -5.10 -10.87 8.60
N ILE A 68 -5.40 -10.76 7.30
CA ILE A 68 -4.49 -10.13 6.35
C ILE A 68 -4.72 -8.62 6.43
N VAL A 69 -3.64 -7.86 6.64
CA VAL A 69 -3.60 -6.40 6.51
C VAL A 69 -2.66 -6.08 5.36
N TRP A 70 -3.05 -5.15 4.48
CA TRP A 70 -2.20 -4.75 3.37
C TRP A 70 -2.15 -3.23 3.20
N ASP A 71 -1.09 -2.80 2.51
CA ASP A 71 -0.82 -1.43 2.08
C ASP A 71 -0.28 -1.53 0.66
N SER A 72 -1.00 -0.96 -0.30
CA SER A 72 -0.69 -1.01 -1.72
C SER A 72 0.09 0.24 -2.13
N THR A 73 1.11 0.06 -2.97
CA THR A 73 1.95 1.19 -3.38
C THR A 73 2.09 1.20 -4.89
N CYS A 74 1.75 2.32 -5.50
CA CYS A 74 2.00 2.58 -6.91
C CYS A 74 3.03 3.70 -7.07
N VAL A 75 4.19 3.40 -7.67
CA VAL A 75 5.23 4.37 -7.96
C VAL A 75 5.44 4.55 -9.45
N ASP A 76 5.85 5.75 -9.84
CA ASP A 76 6.22 6.07 -11.20
C ASP A 76 7.69 5.69 -11.43
N THR A 77 7.92 4.71 -12.31
CA THR A 77 9.27 4.27 -12.69
C THR A 77 10.03 5.35 -13.47
N PHE A 78 9.34 6.28 -14.11
CA PHE A 78 9.96 7.37 -14.86
C PHE A 78 10.23 8.62 -14.02
N ALA A 79 9.85 8.61 -12.73
CA ALA A 79 10.18 9.73 -11.85
C ALA A 79 11.70 9.84 -11.70
N GLU A 80 12.23 11.07 -11.72
CA GLU A 80 13.67 11.34 -11.73
C GLU A 80 14.42 10.68 -10.56
N SER A 81 13.78 10.61 -9.39
CA SER A 81 14.32 9.91 -8.20
C SER A 81 14.51 8.40 -8.37
N TYR A 82 13.83 7.78 -9.35
CA TYR A 82 13.89 6.34 -9.64
C TYR A 82 14.61 6.04 -10.96
N LEU A 83 14.80 7.01 -11.86
CA LEU A 83 15.37 6.79 -13.19
C LEU A 83 16.77 6.19 -13.18
N SER A 84 17.63 6.57 -12.22
CA SER A 84 19.00 6.05 -12.14
C SER A 84 19.05 4.55 -11.90
N THR A 85 18.05 3.97 -11.24
CA THR A 85 18.01 2.53 -10.89
C THR A 85 17.06 1.74 -11.79
N THR A 86 15.93 2.33 -12.17
CA THR A 86 14.92 1.68 -13.03
C THR A 86 15.36 1.47 -14.46
N LYS A 87 16.29 2.31 -14.97
CA LYS A 87 16.91 2.11 -16.30
C LYS A 87 17.80 0.87 -16.35
N GLU A 88 18.35 0.45 -15.21
CA GLU A 88 19.35 -0.63 -15.12
C GLU A 88 18.66 -1.95 -14.79
N THR A 89 17.74 -1.93 -13.81
CA THR A 89 17.12 -3.14 -13.29
C THR A 89 15.62 -2.94 -13.10
N ALA A 90 14.83 -3.83 -13.73
CA ALA A 90 13.39 -3.87 -13.58
C ALA A 90 12.98 -4.14 -12.12
N GLY A 91 11.89 -3.52 -11.65
CA GLY A 91 11.37 -3.71 -10.29
C GLY A 91 12.06 -2.91 -9.18
N THR A 92 13.19 -2.24 -9.46
CA THR A 92 13.92 -1.43 -8.46
C THR A 92 13.07 -0.31 -7.84
N ALA A 93 12.25 0.39 -8.64
CA ALA A 93 11.35 1.41 -8.10
C ALA A 93 10.37 0.82 -7.07
N ALA A 94 9.77 -0.33 -7.38
CA ALA A 94 8.87 -1.03 -6.48
C ALA A 94 9.60 -1.41 -5.19
N GLU A 95 10.80 -1.98 -5.29
CA GLU A 95 11.58 -2.39 -4.14
C GLU A 95 11.98 -1.21 -3.23
N ILE A 96 12.42 -0.08 -3.81
CA ILE A 96 12.74 1.14 -3.07
C ILE A 96 11.48 1.70 -2.38
N ALA A 97 10.34 1.69 -3.06
CA ALA A 97 9.06 2.13 -2.49
C ALA A 97 8.63 1.22 -1.32
N THR A 98 8.72 -0.09 -1.50
CA THR A 98 8.43 -1.09 -0.47
C THR A 98 9.33 -0.91 0.75
N ARG A 99 10.64 -0.65 0.57
CA ARG A 99 11.54 -0.36 1.70
C ARG A 99 11.12 0.88 2.50
N LYS A 100 10.60 1.92 1.85
CA LYS A 100 10.07 3.11 2.54
C LYS A 100 8.81 2.76 3.34
N ASN A 101 7.92 1.94 2.78
CA ASN A 101 6.68 1.53 3.45
C ASN A 101 6.88 0.47 4.53
N ILE A 102 7.81 -0.47 4.39
CA ILE A 102 8.17 -1.42 5.47
C ILE A 102 8.69 -0.68 6.69
N LYS A 103 9.48 0.40 6.53
CA LYS A 103 9.87 1.25 7.67
C LYS A 103 8.66 1.86 8.37
N ASN A 104 7.63 2.25 7.62
CA ASN A 104 6.38 2.76 8.16
C ASN A 104 5.58 1.68 8.88
N ILE A 105 5.46 0.48 8.29
CA ILE A 105 4.71 -0.66 8.82
C ILE A 105 5.40 -1.24 10.06
N ASN A 106 6.73 -1.38 10.07
CA ASN A 106 7.45 -1.90 11.25
C ASN A 106 7.34 -0.96 12.46
N ARG A 107 7.19 0.34 12.21
CA ARG A 107 6.86 1.31 13.25
C ARG A 107 5.45 1.08 13.80
N SER A 108 4.48 0.73 12.95
CA SER A 108 3.11 0.40 13.35
C SER A 108 2.97 -0.98 14.00
N LYS A 109 3.68 -2.01 13.51
CA LYS A 109 3.66 -3.38 14.08
C LYS A 109 4.18 -3.44 15.52
N LYS A 110 5.18 -2.63 15.88
CA LYS A 110 5.63 -2.49 17.27
C LYS A 110 4.50 -2.06 18.22
N ASN A 111 3.53 -1.29 17.72
CA ASN A 111 2.40 -0.79 18.50
C ASN A 111 1.16 -1.70 18.43
N ILE A 112 1.06 -2.58 17.43
CA ILE A 112 -0.04 -3.55 17.32
C ILE A 112 0.24 -4.80 18.17
N LEU A 113 1.49 -5.28 18.19
CA LEU A 113 1.88 -6.48 18.95
C LEU A 113 1.98 -6.24 20.47
N SER A 114 2.12 -5.00 20.93
CA SER A 114 2.00 -4.64 22.35
C SER A 114 0.56 -4.79 22.87
N ASN A 115 -0.43 -4.88 21.98
CA ASN A 115 -1.86 -4.95 22.31
C ASN A 115 -2.46 -6.36 22.12
N ALA A 116 -1.64 -7.39 21.89
CA ALA A 116 -2.09 -8.79 21.86
C ALA A 116 -1.80 -9.54 23.18
N VAL A 117 -1.25 -8.82 24.17
CA VAL A 117 -1.01 -9.30 25.54
C VAL A 117 -1.68 -8.32 26.51
N GLU A 118 -3.00 -8.26 26.44
CA GLU A 118 -3.90 -7.83 27.53
C GLU A 118 -5.31 -8.36 27.27
#